data_AF-A0A1M3N0J8-F1
#
_entry.id   AF-A0A1M3N0J8-F1
#
_cell.length_a   1.000
_cell.length_b   1.000
_cell.length_c   1.000
_cell.angle_alpha   90.00
_cell.angle_beta   90.00
_cell.angle_gamma   90.00
#
_symmetry.space_group_name_H-M   'P 1'
#
loop_
_entity.id
_entity.type
_entity.pdbx_description
1 polymer ?
#
loop_
_entity_poly.entity_id
_entity_poly.type
_entity_poly.pdbx_seq_one_letter_code
_entity_poly.pdbx_strand_id
1 'polypeptide(L)'
;MTFTNVGAPGFWPRRINRPSGDPACDYKDGTDTWGGRCCMKKQTSASDRLAPFDEEMTLILKAIDVKQVAVYQPSATDAASWGLVSAWDRRTKVGQNLGFTQGKTQVAESEGELQKSDCVWYLAQTSPFECGDGRDYFCPDDPGVNRRGWSGSKLFVILTSMTFDDGAVESCNGGGNAHPGPWVALVASELIRDGARKWNGACNCYSKTGSVGDGCGEINLFEVVMDGNQYSNREFASTGVRSYQAGHVGGNVCGTGCSRDAFAPDVDVLDACTKKAYASGPEIVVGGKSDGCPVWRRPTGDRYLVVLLDETTRTIQVSLIHPANVPSAAAPLLPSLPSAIARSAVDSLVGLRLPAAK
;
A
#
# COMPACT_ATOMS: atom_id res chain seq x y z
N MET A 1 -7.99 6.57 9.51
CA MET A 1 -6.92 7.59 9.53
C MET A 1 -6.99 8.34 8.22
N THR A 2 -6.85 9.66 8.26
CA THR A 2 -6.97 10.52 7.08
C THR A 2 -5.69 11.33 6.92
N PHE A 3 -4.99 11.19 5.80
CA PHE A 3 -3.87 12.06 5.45
C PHE A 3 -4.40 13.17 4.54
N THR A 4 -4.13 14.42 4.90
CA THR A 4 -4.59 15.60 4.15
C THR A 4 -3.40 16.41 3.65
N ASN A 5 -3.67 17.33 2.70
CA ASN A 5 -2.64 18.13 2.02
C ASN A 5 -1.55 17.25 1.37
N VAL A 6 -1.93 16.09 0.84
CA VAL A 6 -0.99 15.17 0.19
C VAL A 6 -0.64 15.69 -1.21
N GLY A 7 0.58 15.43 -1.69
CA GLY A 7 1.04 15.79 -3.03
C GLY A 7 1.80 17.11 -3.11
N ALA A 8 3.01 17.09 -3.67
CA ALA A 8 3.71 18.30 -4.13
C ALA A 8 4.71 17.93 -5.24
N PRO A 9 5.20 18.93 -5.99
CA PRO A 9 6.28 18.71 -6.92
C PRO A 9 7.50 18.13 -6.20
N GLY A 10 8.22 17.26 -6.89
CA GLY A 10 9.36 16.57 -6.31
C GLY A 10 10.07 15.72 -7.35
N PHE A 11 11.03 14.94 -6.90
CA PHE A 11 11.68 13.96 -7.75
C PHE A 11 12.01 12.71 -6.96
N TRP A 12 12.20 11.61 -7.68
CA TRP A 12 12.77 10.39 -7.14
C TRP A 12 13.82 9.83 -8.11
N PRO A 13 14.80 9.06 -7.61
CA PRO A 13 15.78 8.42 -8.46
C PRO A 13 15.16 7.22 -9.18
N ARG A 14 14.98 7.34 -10.49
CA ARG A 14 14.45 6.30 -11.38
C ARG A 14 15.58 5.47 -11.96
N ARG A 15 15.45 4.14 -11.94
CA ARG A 15 16.38 3.25 -12.65
C ARG A 15 16.07 3.24 -14.15
N ILE A 16 17.12 3.31 -14.98
CA ILE A 16 17.02 3.16 -16.44
C ILE A 16 18.06 2.15 -16.96
N ASN A 17 17.84 1.61 -18.15
CA ASN A 17 18.74 0.60 -18.72
C ASN A 17 19.76 1.23 -19.69
N ARG A 18 20.83 1.85 -19.14
CA ARG A 18 21.88 2.55 -19.92
C ARG A 18 23.31 2.10 -19.54
N PRO A 19 24.27 2.18 -20.48
CA PRO A 19 25.65 1.76 -20.26
C PRO A 19 26.49 2.71 -19.38
N SER A 20 27.74 2.29 -19.11
CA SER A 20 28.88 3.08 -18.59
C SER A 20 28.92 4.55 -18.99
N GLY A 21 28.75 5.52 -18.11
CA GLY A 21 29.00 6.92 -18.41
C GLY A 21 28.02 7.54 -19.39
N ASP A 22 26.84 6.91 -19.59
CA ASP A 22 25.76 7.54 -20.35
C ASP A 22 25.31 8.80 -19.59
N PRO A 23 25.25 9.99 -20.26
CA PRO A 23 24.88 11.24 -19.59
C PRO A 23 23.46 11.23 -19.04
N ALA A 24 22.60 10.30 -19.46
CA ALA A 24 21.28 10.11 -18.88
C ALA A 24 21.32 9.54 -17.44
N CYS A 25 22.46 8.98 -17.00
CA CYS A 25 22.66 8.52 -15.61
C CYS A 25 22.98 9.71 -14.67
N ASP A 26 22.12 10.73 -14.66
CA ASP A 26 22.38 12.04 -14.03
C ASP A 26 22.19 12.08 -12.50
N TYR A 27 21.62 11.02 -11.91
CA TYR A 27 21.51 10.87 -10.47
C TYR A 27 22.59 9.95 -9.92
N LYS A 28 22.79 8.79 -10.57
CA LYS A 28 23.82 7.82 -10.20
C LYS A 28 24.21 6.98 -11.41
N ASP A 29 25.52 6.79 -11.58
CA ASP A 29 26.09 5.74 -12.40
C ASP A 29 27.11 4.94 -11.57
N GLY A 30 26.73 3.76 -11.10
CA GLY A 30 27.64 2.94 -10.29
C GLY A 30 26.99 1.76 -9.58
N THR A 31 27.76 1.05 -8.76
CA THR A 31 27.29 -0.15 -8.05
C THR A 31 26.36 0.18 -6.88
N ASP A 32 25.28 -0.58 -6.70
CA ASP A 32 24.50 -0.60 -5.47
C ASP A 32 25.20 -1.37 -4.34
N THR A 33 24.51 -1.43 -3.21
CA THR A 33 24.94 -2.07 -1.97
C THR A 33 25.19 -3.57 -2.14
N TRP A 34 24.67 -4.21 -3.21
CA TRP A 34 24.77 -5.65 -3.46
C TRP A 34 25.55 -5.97 -4.75
N GLY A 35 26.32 -4.99 -5.26
CA GLY A 35 27.20 -5.15 -6.42
C GLY A 35 26.51 -5.05 -7.79
N GLY A 36 25.20 -4.81 -7.83
CA GLY A 36 24.47 -4.54 -9.07
C GLY A 36 24.79 -3.16 -9.62
N ARG A 37 24.97 -3.01 -10.94
CA ARG A 37 25.19 -1.68 -11.53
C ARG A 37 23.87 -0.94 -11.76
N CYS A 38 23.85 0.31 -11.33
CA CYS A 38 22.72 1.22 -11.42
C CYS A 38 23.06 2.40 -12.32
N CYS A 39 22.32 2.55 -13.41
CA CYS A 39 22.13 3.84 -14.05
C CYS A 39 20.78 4.40 -13.59
N MET A 40 20.82 5.59 -12.98
CA MET A 40 19.63 6.25 -12.47
C MET A 40 19.57 7.69 -12.93
N LYS A 41 18.36 8.13 -13.26
CA LYS A 41 18.05 9.53 -13.57
C LYS A 41 17.18 10.17 -12.50
N LYS A 42 17.22 11.49 -12.37
CA LYS A 42 16.23 12.23 -11.59
C LYS A 42 14.90 12.24 -12.33
N GLN A 43 13.91 11.52 -11.81
CA GLN A 43 12.55 11.57 -12.32
C GLN A 43 11.77 12.63 -11.56
N THR A 44 11.57 13.79 -12.18
CA THR A 44 10.80 14.90 -11.61
C THR A 44 9.32 14.76 -11.93
N SER A 45 8.47 15.08 -10.96
CA SER A 45 7.04 15.33 -11.15
C SER A 45 6.72 16.77 -10.74
N ALA A 46 5.93 17.45 -11.58
CA ALA A 46 5.40 18.77 -11.27
C ALA A 46 3.98 18.70 -10.66
N SER A 47 3.41 17.50 -10.51
CA SER A 47 2.07 17.35 -9.93
C SER A 47 2.10 17.68 -8.44
N ASP A 48 1.09 18.43 -8.00
CA ASP A 48 0.83 18.75 -6.60
C ASP A 48 -0.45 18.09 -6.07
N ARG A 49 -1.09 17.23 -6.88
CA ARG A 49 -2.36 16.58 -6.55
C ARG A 49 -2.19 15.50 -5.50
N LEU A 50 -1.48 14.44 -5.84
CA LEU A 50 -1.17 13.33 -4.93
C LEU A 50 0.26 12.83 -5.07
N ALA A 51 1.11 13.51 -5.84
CA ALA A 51 2.46 13.06 -6.15
C ALA A 51 3.26 12.62 -4.92
N PRO A 52 3.89 11.42 -4.93
CA PRO A 52 3.97 10.45 -6.05
C PRO A 52 2.82 9.43 -6.16
N PHE A 53 1.76 9.54 -5.35
CA PHE A 53 0.72 8.52 -5.24
C PHE A 53 -0.35 8.58 -6.35
N ASP A 54 -0.35 9.63 -7.18
CA ASP A 54 -1.10 9.72 -8.44
C ASP A 54 -0.42 8.96 -9.59
N GLU A 55 0.82 8.49 -9.41
CA GLU A 55 1.45 7.54 -10.34
C GLU A 55 0.71 6.19 -10.35
N GLU A 56 1.10 5.30 -11.27
CA GLU A 56 0.62 3.91 -11.27
C GLU A 56 0.99 3.22 -9.96
N MET A 57 0.03 2.83 -9.14
CA MET A 57 0.29 2.14 -7.87
C MET A 57 0.03 0.64 -7.98
N THR A 58 0.90 -0.17 -7.39
CA THR A 58 0.76 -1.63 -7.21
C THR A 58 0.42 -1.93 -5.76
N LEU A 59 -0.52 -2.85 -5.54
CA LEU A 59 -0.90 -3.31 -4.21
C LEU A 59 0.03 -4.45 -3.77
N ILE A 60 0.54 -4.37 -2.55
CA ILE A 60 1.41 -5.37 -1.92
C ILE A 60 0.65 -6.00 -0.78
N LEU A 61 0.65 -7.33 -0.74
CA LEU A 61 0.02 -8.12 0.30
C LEU A 61 1.02 -9.16 0.84
N LYS A 62 1.02 -9.40 2.15
CA LYS A 62 1.77 -10.48 2.79
C LYS A 62 1.03 -10.94 4.04
N ALA A 63 1.05 -12.25 4.29
CA ALA A 63 0.54 -12.86 5.50
C ALA A 63 -0.91 -12.46 5.84
N ILE A 64 -1.82 -12.54 4.87
CA ILE A 64 -3.25 -12.21 5.04
C ILE A 64 -4.17 -13.17 4.26
N ASP A 65 -5.38 -13.37 4.75
CA ASP A 65 -6.41 -14.20 4.11
C ASP A 65 -7.39 -13.33 3.29
N VAL A 66 -7.15 -13.19 1.98
CA VAL A 66 -7.90 -12.32 1.08
C VAL A 66 -9.13 -13.01 0.52
N LYS A 67 -10.30 -12.42 0.72
CA LYS A 67 -11.60 -12.97 0.29
C LYS A 67 -12.17 -12.26 -0.93
N GLN A 68 -11.99 -10.94 -1.01
CA GLN A 68 -12.40 -10.12 -2.14
C GLN A 68 -11.45 -8.93 -2.29
N VAL A 69 -11.23 -8.50 -3.54
CA VAL A 69 -10.55 -7.26 -3.89
C VAL A 69 -11.40 -6.54 -4.93
N ALA A 70 -11.60 -5.24 -4.75
CA ALA A 70 -12.22 -4.36 -5.73
C ALA A 70 -11.43 -3.06 -5.81
N VAL A 71 -11.23 -2.56 -7.03
CA VAL A 71 -10.57 -1.28 -7.30
C VAL A 71 -11.50 -0.44 -8.15
N TYR A 72 -11.81 0.76 -7.67
CA TYR A 72 -12.61 1.75 -8.37
C TYR A 72 -11.74 2.93 -8.78
N GLN A 73 -12.02 3.51 -9.94
CA GLN A 73 -11.43 4.76 -10.41
C GLN A 73 -12.53 5.65 -11.01
N PRO A 74 -12.35 6.99 -11.05
CA PRO A 74 -13.24 7.87 -11.79
C PRO A 74 -13.40 7.40 -13.24
N SER A 75 -14.62 7.47 -13.78
CA SER A 75 -14.87 7.20 -15.18
C SER A 75 -14.15 8.23 -16.05
N ALA A 76 -13.54 7.79 -17.14
CA ALA A 76 -12.88 8.66 -18.10
C ALA A 76 -13.81 9.69 -18.73
N THR A 77 -15.12 9.41 -18.79
CA THR A 77 -16.13 10.26 -19.43
C THR A 77 -16.99 11.03 -18.43
N ASP A 78 -16.96 10.68 -17.14
CA ASP A 78 -17.75 11.33 -16.10
C ASP A 78 -17.07 11.20 -14.73
N ALA A 79 -16.39 12.27 -14.29
CA ALA A 79 -15.71 12.30 -13.00
C ALA A 79 -16.68 12.20 -11.80
N ALA A 80 -17.99 12.39 -11.99
CA ALA A 80 -19.00 12.18 -10.96
C ALA A 80 -19.32 10.68 -10.73
N SER A 81 -18.86 9.80 -11.61
CA SER A 81 -19.07 8.36 -11.55
C SER A 81 -17.73 7.63 -11.36
N TRP A 82 -17.68 6.67 -10.44
CA TRP A 82 -16.52 5.83 -10.19
C TRP A 82 -16.85 4.39 -10.56
N GLY A 83 -16.16 3.85 -11.55
CA GLY A 83 -16.38 2.49 -12.06
C GLY A 83 -15.44 1.47 -11.43
N LEU A 84 -15.92 0.23 -11.27
CA LEU A 84 -15.10 -0.93 -10.90
C LEU A 84 -14.18 -1.28 -12.07
N VAL A 85 -12.87 -1.06 -11.91
CA VAL A 85 -11.85 -1.27 -12.97
C VAL A 85 -11.07 -2.57 -12.82
N SER A 86 -11.01 -3.10 -11.60
CA SER A 86 -10.36 -4.37 -11.29
C SER A 86 -11.09 -5.04 -10.13
N ALA A 87 -11.25 -6.37 -10.19
CA ALA A 87 -11.88 -7.13 -9.12
C ALA A 87 -11.34 -8.56 -9.03
N TRP A 88 -11.45 -9.16 -7.86
CA TRP A 88 -11.26 -10.58 -7.64
C TRP A 88 -12.11 -11.05 -6.47
N ASP A 89 -12.63 -12.26 -6.56
CA ASP A 89 -13.47 -12.86 -5.54
C ASP A 89 -13.06 -14.33 -5.34
N ARG A 90 -12.88 -14.74 -4.08
CA ARG A 90 -12.50 -16.13 -3.75
C ARG A 90 -13.47 -17.17 -4.32
N ARG A 91 -14.75 -16.80 -4.51
CA ARG A 91 -15.76 -17.70 -5.07
C ARG A 91 -15.51 -18.01 -6.54
N THR A 92 -14.88 -17.09 -7.28
CA THR A 92 -14.56 -17.27 -8.70
C THR A 92 -13.09 -17.58 -8.94
N LYS A 93 -12.20 -17.20 -8.02
CA LYS A 93 -10.73 -17.40 -8.02
C LYS A 93 -9.97 -16.72 -9.17
N VAL A 94 -10.68 -16.31 -10.22
CA VAL A 94 -10.18 -15.56 -11.37
C VAL A 94 -10.45 -14.07 -11.18
N GLY A 95 -9.45 -13.25 -11.49
CA GLY A 95 -9.56 -11.79 -11.44
C GLY A 95 -10.12 -11.19 -12.72
N GLN A 96 -10.92 -10.13 -12.58
CA GLN A 96 -11.28 -9.20 -13.65
C GLN A 96 -10.26 -8.07 -13.66
N ASN A 97 -9.41 -8.00 -14.68
CA ASN A 97 -8.31 -7.01 -14.78
C ASN A 97 -7.48 -6.88 -13.48
N LEU A 98 -7.31 -7.99 -12.76
CA LEU A 98 -6.52 -8.08 -11.53
C LEU A 98 -5.74 -9.39 -11.56
N GLY A 99 -4.42 -9.32 -11.39
CA GLY A 99 -3.56 -10.49 -11.30
C GLY A 99 -2.79 -10.52 -9.99
N PHE A 100 -2.67 -11.71 -9.40
CA PHE A 100 -1.82 -11.97 -8.24
C PHE A 100 -0.46 -12.44 -8.73
N THR A 101 0.63 -11.90 -8.18
CA THR A 101 1.99 -12.33 -8.51
C THR A 101 2.73 -12.75 -7.24
N GLN A 102 3.26 -13.98 -7.24
CA GLN A 102 4.26 -14.50 -6.31
C GLN A 102 5.29 -15.25 -7.17
N GLY A 103 6.59 -14.95 -7.03
CA GLY A 103 7.57 -15.39 -8.02
C GLY A 103 7.32 -14.76 -9.41
N LYS A 104 8.02 -15.21 -10.46
CA LYS A 104 8.19 -14.52 -11.75
C LYS A 104 6.96 -14.38 -12.66
N THR A 105 5.80 -14.91 -12.26
CA THR A 105 4.61 -14.96 -13.12
C THR A 105 3.36 -14.55 -12.35
N GLN A 106 2.36 -14.05 -13.07
CA GLN A 106 1.01 -13.92 -12.52
C GLN A 106 0.39 -15.31 -12.36
N VAL A 107 -0.33 -15.49 -11.26
CA VAL A 107 -1.15 -16.66 -10.96
C VAL A 107 -2.49 -16.47 -11.65
N ALA A 108 -2.91 -17.48 -12.42
CA ALA A 108 -4.17 -17.45 -13.16
C ALA A 108 -5.40 -17.59 -12.25
N GLU A 109 -5.31 -18.48 -11.26
CA GLU A 109 -6.34 -18.72 -10.24
C GLU A 109 -5.71 -18.63 -8.85
N SER A 110 -6.23 -17.75 -8.02
CA SER A 110 -5.77 -17.58 -6.63
C SER A 110 -6.83 -18.09 -5.66
N GLU A 111 -6.41 -18.72 -4.57
CA GLU A 111 -7.29 -19.04 -3.43
C GLU A 111 -7.43 -17.83 -2.47
N GLY A 112 -6.51 -16.87 -2.57
CA GLY A 112 -6.41 -15.73 -1.65
C GLY A 112 -5.83 -16.07 -0.27
N GLU A 113 -5.32 -17.28 -0.06
CA GLU A 113 -4.74 -17.74 1.20
C GLU A 113 -3.27 -17.31 1.36
N LEU A 114 -3.01 -16.01 1.36
CA LEU A 114 -1.65 -15.44 1.36
C LEU A 114 -0.96 -15.54 2.73
N GLN A 115 -1.67 -16.01 3.76
CA GLN A 115 -1.17 -16.30 5.10
C GLN A 115 -0.38 -17.61 5.22
N LYS A 116 -0.41 -18.49 4.20
CA LYS A 116 0.29 -19.79 4.27
C LYS A 116 1.82 -19.66 4.22
N SER A 117 2.33 -18.56 3.68
CA SER A 117 3.76 -18.24 3.69
C SER A 117 3.97 -16.76 4.01
N ASP A 118 5.16 -16.41 4.48
CA ASP A 118 5.54 -15.01 4.70
C ASP A 118 6.08 -14.30 3.44
N CYS A 119 5.82 -14.89 2.26
CA CYS A 119 6.13 -14.30 0.97
C CYS A 119 5.31 -13.03 0.70
N VAL A 120 5.92 -12.13 -0.08
CA VAL A 120 5.27 -10.93 -0.59
C VAL A 120 4.56 -11.22 -1.91
N TRP A 121 3.31 -10.76 -1.99
CA TRP A 121 2.45 -10.82 -3.17
C TRP A 121 2.23 -9.44 -3.75
N TYR A 122 2.17 -9.36 -5.07
CA TYR A 122 1.92 -8.13 -5.81
C TYR A 122 0.64 -8.26 -6.60
N LEU A 123 -0.25 -7.30 -6.45
CA LEU A 123 -1.52 -7.21 -7.16
C LEU A 123 -1.47 -5.97 -8.05
N ALA A 124 -1.66 -6.20 -9.34
CA ALA A 124 -1.63 -5.18 -10.38
C ALA A 124 -2.69 -5.53 -11.44
N GLN A 125 -2.87 -4.64 -12.41
CA GLN A 125 -3.72 -4.93 -13.56
C GLN A 125 -3.14 -6.10 -14.37
N THR A 126 -3.99 -6.84 -15.08
CA THR A 126 -3.51 -7.90 -15.98
C THR A 126 -2.87 -7.33 -17.23
N SER A 127 -3.13 -6.06 -17.56
CA SER A 127 -2.48 -5.38 -18.68
C SER A 127 -0.95 -5.34 -18.51
N PRO A 128 -0.19 -5.81 -19.51
CA PRO A 128 1.27 -5.74 -19.47
C PRO A 128 1.75 -4.28 -19.52
N PHE A 129 2.88 -4.03 -18.85
CA PHE A 129 3.64 -2.81 -19.04
C PHE A 129 4.62 -3.01 -20.20
N GLU A 130 4.49 -2.21 -21.26
CA GLU A 130 5.42 -2.24 -22.38
C GLU A 130 6.72 -1.51 -22.00
N CYS A 131 7.80 -2.28 -21.94
CA CYS A 131 9.11 -1.78 -21.50
C CYS A 131 9.83 -0.85 -22.49
N GLY A 132 9.25 -0.64 -23.68
CA GLY A 132 9.91 0.10 -24.76
C GLY A 132 11.30 -0.48 -25.10
N ASP A 133 12.22 0.39 -25.47
CA ASP A 133 13.63 0.06 -25.74
C ASP A 133 14.53 0.11 -24.49
N GLY A 134 13.92 0.23 -23.29
CA GLY A 134 14.63 0.32 -21.99
C GLY A 134 15.32 1.65 -21.73
N ARG A 135 15.18 2.64 -22.62
CA ARG A 135 15.89 3.92 -22.50
C ARG A 135 15.34 4.84 -21.41
N ASP A 136 14.04 4.74 -21.16
CA ASP A 136 13.32 5.60 -20.21
C ASP A 136 12.96 4.91 -18.89
N TYR A 137 13.06 3.58 -18.85
CA TYR A 137 12.70 2.74 -17.72
C TYR A 137 13.58 1.50 -17.68
N PHE A 138 13.88 1.01 -16.47
CA PHE A 138 14.42 -0.33 -16.32
C PHE A 138 13.32 -1.39 -16.56
N CYS A 139 13.66 -2.42 -17.32
CA CYS A 139 12.77 -3.54 -17.59
C CYS A 139 13.38 -4.84 -17.06
N PRO A 140 12.82 -5.43 -15.99
CA PRO A 140 13.27 -6.71 -15.49
C PRO A 140 12.78 -7.84 -16.40
N ASP A 141 13.56 -8.92 -16.48
CA ASP A 141 13.10 -10.21 -17.00
C ASP A 141 12.20 -10.92 -15.97
N ASP A 142 11.03 -10.31 -15.76
CA ASP A 142 10.05 -10.69 -14.75
C ASP A 142 8.63 -10.31 -15.20
N PRO A 143 7.95 -11.18 -15.98
CA PRO A 143 6.63 -10.89 -16.54
C PRO A 143 5.53 -10.80 -15.48
N GLY A 144 5.78 -11.29 -14.26
CA GLY A 144 4.87 -11.17 -13.13
C GLY A 144 4.75 -9.73 -12.62
N VAL A 145 5.81 -8.93 -12.77
CA VAL A 145 5.86 -7.54 -12.28
C VAL A 145 5.85 -6.48 -13.38
N ASN A 146 6.06 -6.85 -14.64
CA ASN A 146 5.88 -5.97 -15.80
C ASN A 146 4.39 -5.77 -16.11
N ARG A 147 3.68 -5.17 -15.16
CA ARG A 147 2.24 -4.94 -15.20
C ARG A 147 1.94 -3.48 -14.87
N ARG A 148 0.81 -3.01 -15.38
CA ARG A 148 0.28 -1.67 -15.11
C ARG A 148 -0.32 -1.66 -13.69
N GLY A 149 -0.02 -0.61 -12.92
CA GLY A 149 -0.73 -0.30 -11.67
C GLY A 149 -1.97 0.54 -11.92
N TRP A 150 -2.56 1.11 -10.88
CA TRP A 150 -3.67 2.06 -10.99
C TRP A 150 -3.15 3.49 -10.79
N SER A 151 -3.29 4.34 -11.81
CA SER A 151 -2.90 5.76 -11.77
C SER A 151 -4.01 6.67 -11.25
N GLY A 152 -3.67 7.91 -10.90
CA GLY A 152 -4.62 8.94 -10.46
C GLY A 152 -5.44 8.54 -9.24
N SER A 153 -6.66 9.08 -9.16
CA SER A 153 -7.61 8.80 -8.10
C SER A 153 -8.12 7.36 -8.14
N LYS A 154 -8.17 6.70 -6.99
CA LYS A 154 -8.44 5.27 -6.87
C LYS A 154 -8.91 4.89 -5.47
N LEU A 155 -9.83 3.92 -5.42
CA LEU A 155 -10.39 3.38 -4.20
C LEU A 155 -10.21 1.86 -4.20
N PHE A 156 -9.43 1.37 -3.26
CA PHE A 156 -9.24 -0.06 -3.01
C PHE A 156 -10.17 -0.52 -1.89
N VAL A 157 -10.83 -1.64 -2.11
CA VAL A 157 -11.64 -2.34 -1.11
C VAL A 157 -11.16 -3.78 -1.04
N ILE A 158 -10.73 -4.20 0.14
CA ILE A 158 -10.21 -5.56 0.36
C ILE A 158 -10.98 -6.18 1.52
N LEU A 159 -11.73 -7.26 1.27
CA LEU A 159 -12.24 -8.09 2.36
C LEU A 159 -11.16 -9.11 2.71
N THR A 160 -10.67 -9.07 3.95
CA THR A 160 -9.56 -9.93 4.39
C THR A 160 -9.62 -10.25 5.87
N SER A 161 -8.87 -11.28 6.30
CA SER A 161 -8.58 -11.56 7.70
C SER A 161 -7.07 -11.54 7.94
N MET A 162 -6.66 -10.93 9.06
CA MET A 162 -5.29 -10.97 9.59
C MET A 162 -5.15 -11.99 10.74
N THR A 163 -6.14 -12.86 10.91
CA THR A 163 -6.22 -13.87 11.98
C THR A 163 -5.83 -15.24 11.42
N PHE A 164 -4.70 -15.76 11.90
CA PHE A 164 -4.16 -17.07 11.56
C PHE A 164 -3.14 -17.46 12.64
N ASP A 165 -2.75 -18.74 12.66
CA ASP A 165 -1.68 -19.26 13.52
C ASP A 165 -0.31 -18.99 12.89
N ASP A 166 0.55 -18.25 13.60
CA ASP A 166 1.89 -17.92 13.14
C ASP A 166 2.76 -19.18 12.97
N GLY A 167 2.52 -20.23 13.77
CA GLY A 167 3.27 -21.49 13.69
C GLY A 167 3.00 -22.32 12.44
N ALA A 168 1.91 -22.01 11.73
CA ALA A 168 1.54 -22.67 10.48
C ALA A 168 2.07 -21.95 9.23
N VAL A 169 2.78 -20.83 9.39
CA VAL A 169 3.27 -20.02 8.28
C VAL A 169 4.65 -20.49 7.84
N GLU A 170 4.77 -20.81 6.55
CA GLU A 170 6.04 -21.21 5.95
C GLU A 170 6.91 -19.99 5.62
N SER A 171 8.23 -20.15 5.72
CA SER A 171 9.15 -19.11 5.29
C SER A 171 9.27 -19.09 3.76
N CYS A 172 9.31 -17.90 3.18
CA CYS A 172 9.26 -17.71 1.73
C CYS A 172 10.43 -18.36 0.99
N ASN A 173 11.59 -18.45 1.65
CA ASN A 173 12.80 -19.03 1.08
C ASN A 173 13.04 -20.50 1.52
N GLY A 174 12.06 -21.14 2.16
CA GLY A 174 12.13 -22.55 2.57
C GLY A 174 13.16 -22.87 3.67
N GLY A 175 13.66 -21.85 4.38
CA GLY A 175 14.60 -22.00 5.51
C GLY A 175 14.39 -20.91 6.57
N GLY A 176 14.84 -21.17 7.80
CA GLY A 176 14.67 -20.26 8.95
C GLY A 176 13.22 -20.16 9.46
N ASN A 177 13.01 -19.33 10.47
CA ASN A 177 11.67 -19.04 11.01
C ASN A 177 10.95 -18.07 10.08
N ALA A 178 9.65 -18.30 9.85
CA ALA A 178 8.81 -17.32 9.17
C ALA A 178 8.61 -16.07 10.03
N HIS A 179 8.46 -14.92 9.39
CA HIS A 179 8.13 -13.64 10.01
C HIS A 179 6.78 -13.16 9.47
N PRO A 180 5.66 -13.74 9.92
CA PRO A 180 4.36 -13.57 9.30
C PRO A 180 3.65 -12.31 9.79
N GLY A 181 4.32 -11.16 9.75
CA GLY A 181 3.69 -9.86 9.98
C GLY A 181 2.75 -9.54 8.83
N PRO A 182 1.42 -9.43 9.06
CA PRO A 182 0.50 -8.96 8.03
C PRO A 182 0.94 -7.62 7.46
N TRP A 183 0.94 -7.54 6.14
CA TRP A 183 1.33 -6.32 5.44
C TRP A 183 0.41 -6.04 4.27
N VAL A 184 -0.11 -4.83 4.25
CA VAL A 184 -0.85 -4.24 3.14
C VAL A 184 -0.17 -2.92 2.82
N ALA A 185 0.29 -2.75 1.59
CA ALA A 185 0.93 -1.53 1.15
C ALA A 185 0.56 -1.17 -0.30
N LEU A 186 0.67 0.11 -0.64
CA LEU A 186 0.69 0.56 -2.02
C LEU A 186 2.09 1.08 -2.33
N VAL A 187 2.57 0.86 -3.54
CA VAL A 187 3.85 1.42 -3.99
C VAL A 187 3.75 1.86 -5.44
N ALA A 188 4.50 2.89 -5.83
CA ALA A 188 4.70 3.20 -7.23
C ALA A 188 5.15 1.92 -7.98
N SER A 189 4.40 1.55 -9.01
CA SER A 189 4.57 0.28 -9.74
C SER A 189 5.94 0.19 -10.41
N GLU A 190 6.51 1.34 -10.75
CA GLU A 190 7.86 1.43 -11.27
C GLU A 190 8.91 0.89 -10.29
N LEU A 191 8.74 1.12 -8.98
CA LEU A 191 9.67 0.58 -7.97
C LEU A 191 9.60 -0.95 -7.84
N ILE A 192 8.45 -1.53 -8.20
CA ILE A 192 8.32 -2.99 -8.30
C ILE A 192 9.09 -3.49 -9.53
N ARG A 193 9.05 -2.75 -10.64
CA ARG A 193 9.75 -3.06 -11.89
C ARG A 193 11.25 -2.76 -11.84
N ASP A 194 11.74 -1.92 -10.95
CA ASP A 194 13.16 -1.54 -10.84
C ASP A 194 14.14 -2.71 -10.50
N GLY A 195 13.67 -3.95 -10.48
CA GLY A 195 14.52 -5.15 -10.59
C GLY A 195 14.69 -5.97 -9.32
N ALA A 196 14.03 -5.61 -8.22
CA ALA A 196 14.02 -6.41 -6.99
C ALA A 196 12.69 -6.36 -6.25
N ARG A 197 11.58 -6.05 -6.94
CA ARG A 197 10.22 -6.12 -6.37
C ARG A 197 10.11 -5.41 -5.01
N LYS A 198 10.61 -4.17 -4.94
CA LYS A 198 10.76 -3.33 -3.74
C LYS A 198 11.92 -3.66 -2.78
N TRP A 199 12.51 -4.86 -2.80
CA TRP A 199 13.50 -5.22 -1.78
C TRP A 199 14.76 -4.34 -1.84
N ASN A 200 15.17 -3.84 -0.67
CA ASN A 200 16.27 -2.90 -0.45
C ASN A 200 17.60 -3.47 -0.94
N GLY A 201 17.84 -3.38 -2.24
CA GLY A 201 19.11 -3.85 -2.78
C GLY A 201 19.41 -3.57 -4.23
N ALA A 202 18.45 -3.68 -5.15
CA ALA A 202 18.76 -3.56 -6.58
C ALA A 202 18.42 -2.18 -7.15
N CYS A 203 19.28 -1.19 -6.90
CA CYS A 203 19.13 0.17 -7.46
C CYS A 203 17.78 0.87 -7.20
N ASN A 204 17.00 0.42 -6.20
CA ASN A 204 15.68 0.98 -5.93
C ASN A 204 15.79 2.35 -5.21
N CYS A 205 14.73 3.14 -5.30
CA CYS A 205 14.65 4.45 -4.64
C CYS A 205 14.96 4.41 -3.13
N TYR A 206 14.45 3.40 -2.42
CA TYR A 206 14.67 3.19 -0.98
C TYR A 206 16.13 3.15 -0.58
N SER A 207 16.96 2.51 -1.38
CA SER A 207 18.37 2.36 -1.08
C SER A 207 19.18 3.66 -1.26
N LYS A 208 18.55 4.76 -1.68
CA LYS A 208 19.22 6.01 -2.11
C LYS A 208 18.64 7.29 -1.52
N THR A 209 17.45 7.24 -0.95
CA THR A 209 16.93 8.34 -0.12
C THR A 209 17.61 8.26 1.25
N GLY A 210 17.96 9.40 1.87
CA GLY A 210 18.70 9.45 3.14
C GLY A 210 17.95 8.94 4.39
N SER A 211 16.91 8.12 4.21
CA SER A 211 15.93 7.67 5.21
C SER A 211 15.17 6.42 4.70
N VAL A 212 14.00 6.12 5.26
CA VAL A 212 13.14 4.95 4.94
C VAL A 212 12.38 5.05 3.60
N GLY A 213 12.99 5.59 2.55
CA GLY A 213 12.36 5.73 1.23
C GLY A 213 11.61 7.04 1.00
N ASP A 214 12.03 8.16 1.59
CA ASP A 214 11.33 9.44 1.48
C ASP A 214 11.11 9.88 0.03
N GLY A 215 9.87 10.16 -0.34
CA GLY A 215 9.50 10.53 -1.70
C GLY A 215 9.42 9.36 -2.69
N CYS A 216 9.72 8.12 -2.28
CA CYS A 216 9.63 6.97 -3.19
C CYS A 216 8.18 6.56 -3.51
N GLY A 217 7.17 7.08 -2.80
CA GLY A 217 5.78 6.80 -3.11
C GLY A 217 5.31 5.42 -2.70
N GLU A 218 5.72 4.97 -1.52
CA GLU A 218 5.03 3.91 -0.79
C GLU A 218 4.08 4.45 0.25
N ILE A 219 3.03 3.67 0.46
CA ILE A 219 2.13 3.78 1.57
C ILE A 219 2.11 2.42 2.27
N ASN A 220 2.62 2.36 3.51
CA ASN A 220 2.28 1.27 4.41
C ASN A 220 0.86 1.54 4.89
N LEU A 221 -0.10 0.73 4.45
CA LEU A 221 -1.50 0.90 4.83
C LEU A 221 -1.74 0.23 6.17
N PHE A 222 -1.28 -1.02 6.29
CA PHE A 222 -1.32 -1.79 7.52
C PHE A 222 -0.06 -2.64 7.56
N GLU A 223 0.94 -2.25 8.36
CA GLU A 223 2.19 -2.99 8.53
C GLU A 223 2.34 -3.44 9.97
N VAL A 224 2.31 -4.75 10.19
CA VAL A 224 2.62 -5.37 11.49
C VAL A 224 4.10 -5.74 11.48
N VAL A 225 4.89 -5.03 12.29
CA VAL A 225 6.35 -5.24 12.36
C VAL A 225 6.65 -6.48 13.19
N MET A 226 7.35 -7.46 12.60
CA MET A 226 7.69 -8.75 13.22
C MET A 226 9.17 -9.11 13.02
N ASP A 227 10.05 -8.11 13.10
CA ASP A 227 11.47 -8.22 12.75
C ASP A 227 12.37 -8.69 13.91
N GLY A 228 11.78 -9.10 15.05
CA GLY A 228 12.53 -9.55 16.24
C GLY A 228 13.34 -8.44 16.92
N ASN A 229 12.93 -7.18 16.76
CA ASN A 229 13.56 -6.00 17.34
C ASN A 229 12.60 -5.24 18.28
N GLN A 230 13.05 -4.13 18.88
CA GLN A 230 12.26 -3.32 19.81
C GLN A 230 10.96 -2.72 19.23
N TYR A 231 10.84 -2.66 17.90
CA TYR A 231 9.65 -2.19 17.19
C TYR A 231 8.65 -3.31 16.91
N SER A 232 9.02 -4.57 17.17
CA SER A 232 8.17 -5.72 16.89
C SER A 232 6.94 -5.73 17.78
N ASN A 233 5.77 -5.81 17.16
CA ASN A 233 4.50 -5.94 17.85
C ASN A 233 3.46 -6.59 16.94
N ARG A 234 3.00 -7.78 17.31
CA ARG A 234 2.01 -8.56 16.55
C ARG A 234 0.60 -7.96 16.55
N GLU A 235 0.30 -7.14 17.55
CA GLU A 235 -1.04 -6.68 17.88
C GLU A 235 -1.41 -5.33 17.31
N PHE A 236 -0.45 -4.59 16.76
CA PHE A 236 -0.68 -3.27 16.20
C PHE A 236 -0.06 -3.15 14.80
N ALA A 237 -0.76 -2.43 13.92
CA ALA A 237 -0.30 -2.13 12.58
C ALA A 237 -0.04 -0.63 12.43
N SER A 238 1.05 -0.30 11.74
CA SER A 238 1.38 1.08 11.38
C SER A 238 0.72 1.46 10.05
N THR A 239 0.47 2.77 9.88
CA THR A 239 0.12 3.38 8.59
C THR A 239 1.04 4.56 8.34
N GLY A 240 1.77 4.60 7.23
CA GLY A 240 2.67 5.70 6.90
C GLY A 240 2.86 5.90 5.41
N VAL A 241 2.98 7.16 5.00
CA VAL A 241 3.15 7.59 3.60
C VAL A 241 4.57 8.11 3.37
N ARG A 242 5.16 7.82 2.21
CA ARG A 242 6.48 8.34 1.79
C ARG A 242 6.29 9.42 0.73
N SER A 243 6.04 10.65 1.16
CA SER A 243 5.71 11.79 0.27
C SER A 243 6.95 12.58 -0.15
N TYR A 244 6.83 13.36 -1.23
CA TYR A 244 7.87 14.34 -1.60
C TYR A 244 7.97 15.50 -0.60
N GLN A 245 6.85 15.86 0.02
CA GLN A 245 6.69 17.09 0.81
C GLN A 245 7.41 17.04 2.15
N ALA A 246 7.37 15.88 2.79
CA ALA A 246 7.80 15.73 4.18
C ALA A 246 8.51 14.39 4.40
N GLY A 247 8.81 13.65 3.34
CA GLY A 247 9.39 12.32 3.43
C GLY A 247 8.43 11.35 4.11
N HIS A 248 8.90 10.71 5.18
CA HIS A 248 8.12 9.79 5.97
C HIS A 248 7.12 10.52 6.88
N VAL A 249 5.83 10.30 6.63
CA VAL A 249 4.74 10.87 7.43
C VAL A 249 3.86 9.74 7.99
N GLY A 250 3.56 9.80 9.29
CA GLY A 250 2.92 8.70 10.00
C GLY A 250 3.92 7.58 10.32
N GLY A 251 3.52 6.32 10.11
CA GLY A 251 4.40 5.15 10.27
C GLY A 251 4.77 4.85 11.72
N ASN A 252 3.99 5.35 12.68
CA ASN A 252 4.23 5.11 14.09
C ASN A 252 4.13 3.62 14.42
N VAL A 253 4.94 3.18 15.36
CA VAL A 253 4.93 1.80 15.86
C VAL A 253 4.78 1.81 17.37
N CYS A 254 3.95 0.92 17.89
CA CYS A 254 3.78 0.74 19.33
C CYS A 254 4.96 0.00 19.97
N GLY A 255 5.66 -0.84 19.19
CA GLY A 255 6.75 -1.69 19.67
C GLY A 255 6.34 -2.54 20.87
N THR A 256 7.30 -2.95 21.69
CA THR A 256 7.03 -3.74 22.90
C THR A 256 6.27 -2.96 24.00
N GLY A 257 6.05 -1.66 23.81
CA GLY A 257 5.45 -0.76 24.80
C GLY A 257 3.92 -0.78 24.87
N CYS A 258 3.23 -1.46 23.94
CA CYS A 258 1.77 -1.55 23.91
C CYS A 258 1.30 -3.00 24.00
N SER A 259 0.34 -3.26 24.88
CA SER A 259 -0.38 -4.53 24.97
C SER A 259 -1.80 -4.36 24.43
N ARG A 260 -2.28 -5.34 23.67
CA ARG A 260 -3.67 -5.41 23.18
C ARG A 260 -4.68 -5.28 24.33
N ASP A 261 -4.39 -5.94 25.44
CA ASP A 261 -5.32 -6.10 26.57
C ASP A 261 -5.40 -4.86 27.46
N ALA A 262 -4.55 -3.86 27.21
CA ALA A 262 -4.63 -2.55 27.87
C ALA A 262 -5.76 -1.67 27.32
N PHE A 263 -6.44 -2.09 26.24
CA PHE A 263 -7.48 -1.33 25.56
C PHE A 263 -8.78 -2.11 25.46
N ALA A 264 -9.91 -1.41 25.51
CA ALA A 264 -11.22 -2.03 25.37
C ALA A 264 -11.34 -2.78 24.02
N PRO A 265 -12.07 -3.92 23.96
CA PRO A 265 -12.20 -4.74 22.75
C PRO A 265 -12.70 -4.03 21.49
N ASP A 266 -13.38 -2.89 21.64
CA ASP A 266 -13.98 -2.08 20.59
C ASP A 266 -13.10 -0.90 20.12
N VAL A 267 -11.87 -0.79 20.64
CA VAL A 267 -10.89 0.20 20.17
C VAL A 267 -10.19 -0.30 18.90
N ASP A 268 -10.39 0.43 17.79
CA ASP A 268 -9.72 0.17 16.50
C ASP A 268 -8.43 0.98 16.31
N VAL A 269 -8.37 2.21 16.83
CA VAL A 269 -7.24 3.13 16.65
C VAL A 269 -6.83 3.73 17.99
N LEU A 270 -5.51 3.79 18.22
CA LEU A 270 -4.95 4.39 19.43
C LEU A 270 -3.72 5.23 19.14
N ASP A 271 -3.40 6.11 20.07
CA ASP A 271 -2.19 6.92 20.08
C ASP A 271 -1.10 6.15 20.83
N ALA A 272 -0.08 5.67 20.10
CA ALA A 272 1.02 4.90 20.65
C ALA A 272 1.89 5.73 21.61
N CYS A 273 1.93 7.05 21.45
CA CYS A 273 2.77 7.94 22.26
C CYS A 273 2.15 8.19 23.63
N THR A 274 0.83 8.37 23.70
CA THR A 274 0.11 8.56 24.97
C THR A 274 -0.52 7.28 25.52
N LYS A 275 -0.53 6.20 24.73
CA LYS A 275 -1.17 4.90 25.03
C LYS A 275 -2.65 5.05 25.37
N LYS A 276 -3.38 5.84 24.56
CA LYS A 276 -4.81 6.09 24.71
C LYS A 276 -5.56 5.81 23.43
N ALA A 277 -6.80 5.35 23.54
CA ALA A 277 -7.69 5.23 22.39
C ALA A 277 -7.99 6.62 21.81
N TYR A 278 -8.06 6.71 20.48
CA TYR A 278 -8.58 7.93 19.85
C TYR A 278 -10.10 7.97 19.98
N ALA A 279 -10.66 9.15 20.28
CA ALA A 279 -12.11 9.38 20.29
C ALA A 279 -12.69 9.65 18.89
N SER A 280 -11.84 10.05 17.93
CA SER A 280 -12.19 10.30 16.54
C SER A 280 -11.06 9.78 15.63
N GLY A 281 -11.37 9.50 14.37
CA GLY A 281 -10.33 9.09 13.41
C GLY A 281 -9.26 10.18 13.31
N PRO A 282 -7.97 9.86 13.46
CA PRO A 282 -6.91 10.86 13.43
C PRO A 282 -6.73 11.40 12.02
N GLU A 283 -6.49 12.71 11.94
CA GLU A 283 -6.10 13.42 10.73
C GLU A 283 -4.60 13.77 10.80
N ILE A 284 -3.89 13.52 9.71
CA ILE A 284 -2.43 13.69 9.61
C ILE A 284 -2.16 14.63 8.43
N VAL A 285 -1.83 15.88 8.72
CA VAL A 285 -1.55 16.89 7.69
C VAL A 285 -0.12 16.71 7.18
N VAL A 286 0.05 16.36 5.90
CA VAL A 286 1.38 16.21 5.30
C VAL A 286 2.09 17.56 5.23
N GLY A 287 3.33 17.62 5.74
CA GLY A 287 4.10 18.85 5.90
C GLY A 287 3.63 19.75 7.05
N GLY A 288 2.61 19.33 7.80
CA GLY A 288 2.07 20.03 8.96
C GLY A 288 2.44 19.38 10.29
N LYS A 289 1.88 19.92 11.38
CA LYS A 289 1.94 19.25 12.69
C LYS A 289 0.95 18.08 12.67
N SER A 290 1.40 16.93 13.16
CA SER A 290 0.57 15.74 13.34
C SER A 290 0.33 15.53 14.83
N ASP A 291 -0.92 15.32 15.24
CA ASP A 291 -1.26 15.08 16.64
C ASP A 291 -1.16 13.58 16.99
N GLY A 292 -0.32 13.29 17.98
CA GLY A 292 -0.11 11.94 18.51
C GLY A 292 0.57 10.99 17.52
N CYS A 293 0.55 9.71 17.87
CA CYS A 293 1.25 8.65 17.16
C CYS A 293 0.27 7.53 16.78
N PRO A 294 -0.60 7.78 15.78
CA PRO A 294 -1.70 6.87 15.48
C PRO A 294 -1.23 5.51 14.96
N VAL A 295 -1.80 4.45 15.55
CA VAL A 295 -1.62 3.05 15.12
C VAL A 295 -2.97 2.32 15.15
N TRP A 296 -3.11 1.30 14.31
CA TRP A 296 -4.29 0.43 14.31
C TRP A 296 -4.08 -0.72 15.27
N ARG A 297 -5.10 -1.06 16.05
CA ARG A 297 -5.17 -2.39 16.65
C ARG A 297 -5.40 -3.41 15.55
N ARG A 298 -4.60 -4.47 15.51
CA ARG A 298 -4.80 -5.56 14.56
C ARG A 298 -6.19 -6.18 14.79
N PRO A 299 -7.05 -6.24 13.76
CA PRO A 299 -8.39 -6.78 13.90
C PRO A 299 -8.37 -8.29 14.09
N THR A 300 -9.37 -8.80 14.79
CA THR A 300 -9.69 -10.23 14.82
C THR A 300 -10.84 -10.51 13.85
N GLY A 301 -10.69 -11.54 13.02
CA GLY A 301 -11.63 -11.91 11.98
C GLY A 301 -11.63 -10.95 10.78
N ASP A 302 -12.71 -11.02 10.02
CA ASP A 302 -12.82 -10.33 8.74
C ASP A 302 -12.98 -8.83 8.88
N ARG A 303 -12.29 -8.08 8.01
CA ARG A 303 -12.45 -6.64 7.84
C ARG A 303 -12.45 -6.27 6.37
N TYR A 304 -13.26 -5.28 6.04
CA TYR A 304 -13.04 -4.48 4.84
C TYR A 304 -11.95 -3.46 5.12
N LEU A 305 -10.85 -3.53 4.38
CA LEU A 305 -9.87 -2.45 4.29
C LEU A 305 -10.30 -1.56 3.13
N VAL A 306 -10.61 -0.30 3.44
CA VAL A 306 -11.06 0.70 2.45
C VAL A 306 -10.02 1.79 2.38
N VAL A 307 -9.38 1.91 1.22
CA VAL A 307 -8.26 2.82 0.98
C VAL A 307 -8.56 3.70 -0.22
N LEU A 308 -8.79 4.99 0.03
CA LEU A 308 -9.04 5.99 -1.00
C LEU A 308 -7.80 6.87 -1.18
N LEU A 309 -7.35 7.01 -2.41
CA LEU A 309 -6.42 8.04 -2.86
C LEU A 309 -7.24 8.97 -3.77
N ASP A 310 -7.51 10.18 -3.33
CA ASP A 310 -8.30 11.17 -4.09
C ASP A 310 -7.48 12.41 -4.46
N GLU A 311 -7.27 12.63 -5.76
CA GLU A 311 -6.58 13.81 -6.28
C GLU A 311 -7.37 15.08 -6.05
N THR A 312 -8.70 15.01 -6.07
CA THR A 312 -9.56 16.20 -5.97
C THR A 312 -9.43 16.85 -4.60
N THR A 313 -9.47 16.06 -3.52
CA THR A 313 -9.32 16.57 -2.15
C THR A 313 -7.90 16.42 -1.61
N ARG A 314 -6.94 15.94 -2.41
CA ARG A 314 -5.54 15.73 -2.00
C ARG A 314 -5.44 14.91 -0.70
N THR A 315 -6.21 13.83 -0.65
CA THR A 315 -6.46 13.03 0.56
C THR A 315 -6.12 11.57 0.35
N ILE A 316 -5.55 10.94 1.39
CA ILE A 316 -5.47 9.49 1.52
C ILE A 316 -6.31 9.08 2.74
N GLN A 317 -7.42 8.37 2.51
CA GLN A 317 -8.24 7.79 3.58
C GLN A 317 -7.90 6.32 3.74
N VAL A 318 -7.56 5.90 4.95
CA VAL A 318 -7.35 4.50 5.32
C VAL A 318 -8.36 4.12 6.38
N SER A 319 -9.20 3.13 6.08
CA SER A 319 -10.30 2.70 6.97
C SER A 319 -10.32 1.18 7.11
N LEU A 320 -10.80 0.73 8.27
CA LEU A 320 -11.00 -0.67 8.62
C LEU A 320 -12.44 -0.80 9.12
N ILE A 321 -13.25 -1.64 8.45
CA ILE A 321 -14.69 -1.75 8.70
C ILE A 321 -15.06 -3.21 8.98
N HIS A 322 -15.78 -3.44 10.07
CA HIS A 322 -16.30 -4.77 10.41
C HIS A 322 -17.50 -5.11 9.50
N PRO A 323 -17.56 -6.30 8.86
CA PRO A 323 -18.67 -6.66 7.95
C PRO A 323 -20.06 -6.60 8.60
N ALA A 324 -20.16 -6.92 9.88
CA ALA A 324 -21.41 -6.81 10.66
C ALA A 324 -21.77 -5.38 11.13
N ASN A 325 -20.94 -4.37 10.87
CA ASN A 325 -21.17 -2.99 11.32
C ASN A 325 -20.71 -1.98 10.25
N VAL A 326 -21.31 -2.07 9.06
CA VAL A 326 -21.02 -1.16 7.95
C VAL A 326 -21.64 0.21 8.24
N PRO A 327 -20.85 1.31 8.30
CA PRO A 327 -21.39 2.64 8.53
C PRO A 327 -22.17 3.12 7.31
N SER A 328 -23.16 4.00 7.52
CA SER A 328 -24.00 4.57 6.46
C SER A 328 -23.19 5.21 5.31
N ALA A 329 -22.07 5.85 5.64
CA ALA A 329 -21.15 6.44 4.67
C ALA A 329 -20.56 5.42 3.68
N ALA A 330 -20.46 4.15 4.06
CA ALA A 330 -19.96 3.07 3.22
C ALA A 330 -21.07 2.16 2.64
N ALA A 331 -22.34 2.38 3.00
CA ALA A 331 -23.45 1.55 2.56
C ALA A 331 -23.66 1.51 1.02
N PRO A 332 -23.39 2.58 0.25
CA PRO A 332 -23.43 2.49 -1.21
C PRO A 332 -22.36 1.58 -1.83
N LEU A 333 -21.32 1.22 -1.06
CA LEU A 333 -20.18 0.43 -1.50
C LEU A 333 -20.20 -0.99 -0.92
N LEU A 334 -20.52 -1.13 0.37
CA LEU A 334 -20.40 -2.37 1.13
C LEU A 334 -21.76 -2.91 1.58
N PRO A 335 -21.97 -4.23 1.58
CA PRO A 335 -21.04 -5.29 1.17
C PRO A 335 -21.11 -5.63 -0.34
N SER A 336 -21.95 -4.93 -1.11
CA SER A 336 -22.35 -5.34 -2.46
C SER A 336 -21.26 -5.17 -3.53
N LEU A 337 -20.32 -4.24 -3.34
CA LEU A 337 -19.26 -3.91 -4.32
C LEU A 337 -19.84 -3.71 -5.74
N PRO A 338 -20.74 -2.71 -5.93
CA PRO A 338 -21.44 -2.53 -7.21
C PRO A 338 -20.46 -2.20 -8.34
N SER A 339 -20.89 -2.34 -9.59
CA SER A 339 -20.04 -2.02 -10.76
C SER A 339 -19.68 -0.53 -10.88
N ALA A 340 -20.43 0.35 -10.21
CA ALA A 340 -20.14 1.76 -10.12
C ALA A 340 -20.71 2.37 -8.82
N ILE A 341 -20.07 3.45 -8.35
CA ILE A 341 -20.54 4.29 -7.25
C ILE A 341 -20.49 5.77 -7.67
N ALA A 342 -21.31 6.60 -7.04
CA ALA A 342 -21.28 8.04 -7.27
C ALA A 342 -20.11 8.70 -6.51
N ARG A 343 -19.64 9.85 -6.99
CA ARG A 343 -18.65 10.69 -6.30
C ARG A 343 -19.08 11.04 -4.87
N SER A 344 -20.38 11.24 -4.62
CA SER A 344 -20.90 11.50 -3.27
C SER A 344 -20.66 10.34 -2.29
N ALA A 345 -20.59 9.09 -2.77
CA ALA A 345 -20.19 7.95 -1.94
C ALA A 345 -18.70 8.03 -1.58
N VAL A 346 -17.85 8.44 -2.52
CA VAL A 346 -16.41 8.67 -2.29
C VAL A 346 -16.20 9.80 -1.27
N ASP A 347 -16.90 10.92 -1.43
CA ASP A 347 -16.82 12.05 -0.48
C ASP A 347 -17.31 11.64 0.92
N SER A 348 -18.32 10.76 1.00
CA SER A 348 -18.80 10.21 2.28
C SER A 348 -17.73 9.35 2.98
N LEU A 349 -16.88 8.63 2.22
CA LEU A 349 -15.78 7.85 2.79
C LEU A 349 -14.68 8.74 3.40
N VAL A 350 -14.41 9.92 2.83
CA VAL A 350 -13.50 10.92 3.45
C VAL A 350 -14.09 11.42 4.78
N GLY A 351 -15.41 11.52 4.85
CA GLY A 351 -16.16 11.85 6.06
C GLY A 351 -16.24 10.73 7.10
N LEU A 352 -15.67 9.54 6.86
CA LEU A 352 -15.78 8.41 7.78
C LEU A 352 -15.13 8.71 9.13
N ARG A 353 -15.83 8.37 10.21
CA ARG A 353 -15.38 8.58 11.60
C ARG A 353 -15.42 7.27 12.37
N LEU A 354 -14.73 7.25 13.52
CA LEU A 354 -14.86 6.13 14.45
C LEU A 354 -16.33 6.02 14.92
N PRO A 355 -16.82 4.81 15.19
CA PRO A 355 -18.12 4.63 15.83
C PRO A 355 -18.20 5.43 17.13
N ALA A 356 -19.40 5.91 17.48
CA ALA A 356 -19.61 6.44 18.82
C ALA A 356 -19.27 5.36 19.85
N ALA A 357 -18.59 5.74 20.93
CA ALA A 357 -18.33 4.85 22.05
C ALA A 357 -19.66 4.27 22.56
N LYS A 358 -19.72 2.95 22.74
CA LYS A 358 -20.92 2.26 23.23
C LYS A 358 -21.12 2.46 24.72
#